data_AF-A0A7V1R029-F1
#
_entry.id   AF-A0A7V1R029-F1
#
_cell.length_a   1.000
_cell.length_b   1.000
_cell.length_c   1.000
_cell.angle_alpha   90.00
_cell.angle_beta   90.00
_cell.angle_gamma   90.00
#
_symmetry.space_group_name_H-M   'P 1'
#
loop_
_entity.id
_entity.type
_entity.pdbx_description
1 polymer ?
#
loop_
_entity_poly.entity_id
_entity_poly.type
_entity_poly.pdbx_seq_one_letter_code
_entity_poly.pdbx_strand_id
1 'polypeptide(L)'
;MRYLGIFGLMGGWIAAQNTHVGIGTAAPTHRLHIATGTLRVDALSGTGTTLAQTDAIGVLGRFPAAAAPNQLLQGDAVWGSDATDWQLLGNAGTNPTLHFVGTTDATDFRLGVNGLTRWRILSTGEHWVGSSTTATLNNAQVSVEAPSGWIAVYGQVTGGQRPALRGTVGDNSSGPAVGAVNTASNGWGAIGIGSGSSIGNLPIDGGGAYGVSTEAGVVGSYTGADGSNRAGGAFAVRDGGGAYDWVYVAGYEGVNQRKVWGVGTASTTIQTAGKYHTLFCLEAPEVLLWDAGRFWLQAQRQWVPFDSLLALYLAPPYTVWLQPWGDVALRVVEVTPQGFWVEADRPVTQPLEVSFLVQARRLGSPASPFHQERLPTVEPSRFFTPFRPVTQYLTPDQLK
;
A
#
# COMPACT_ATOMS: atom_id res chain seq x y z
N MET A 1 -1.66 -90.51 -52.91
CA MET A 1 -1.91 -90.34 -54.36
C MET A 1 -3.17 -89.48 -54.49
N ARG A 2 -3.05 -88.32 -55.15
CA ARG A 2 -3.73 -87.95 -56.44
C ARG A 2 -5.27 -88.05 -56.39
N TYR A 3 -6.09 -87.10 -56.82
CA TYR A 3 -6.05 -85.69 -57.25
C TYR A 3 -7.53 -85.28 -57.52
N LEU A 4 -7.77 -83.98 -57.71
CA LEU A 4 -8.90 -83.35 -58.45
C LEU A 4 -10.23 -83.23 -57.66
N GLY A 5 -10.78 -82.06 -57.31
CA GLY A 5 -10.97 -80.80 -58.08
C GLY A 5 -12.38 -80.85 -58.72
N ILE A 6 -13.29 -79.87 -58.65
CA ILE A 6 -13.21 -78.42 -58.49
C ILE A 6 -14.66 -77.89 -58.28
N PHE A 7 -14.77 -76.84 -57.46
CA PHE A 7 -15.71 -75.70 -57.47
C PHE A 7 -17.24 -75.91 -57.39
N GLY A 8 -17.79 -75.49 -56.23
CA GLY A 8 -19.15 -74.99 -56.11
C GLY A 8 -19.22 -73.51 -56.52
N LEU A 9 -20.17 -73.18 -57.39
CA LEU A 9 -20.58 -71.81 -57.70
C LEU A 9 -21.84 -71.43 -56.91
N MET A 10 -21.76 -70.22 -56.32
CA MET A 10 -22.78 -69.17 -56.22
C MET A 10 -24.06 -69.47 -55.43
N GLY A 11 -24.55 -68.60 -54.57
CA GLY A 11 -24.24 -67.20 -54.30
C GLY A 11 -25.38 -66.70 -53.40
N GLY A 12 -25.07 -65.87 -52.41
CA GLY A 12 -26.09 -65.28 -51.55
C GLY A 12 -27.15 -64.56 -52.39
N TRP A 13 -28.42 -64.81 -52.07
CA TRP A 13 -29.57 -64.21 -52.71
C TRP A 13 -29.52 -62.68 -52.54
N ILE A 14 -29.30 -61.93 -53.61
CA ILE A 14 -29.68 -60.51 -53.67
C ILE A 14 -31.06 -60.46 -54.31
N ALA A 15 -32.09 -60.38 -53.46
CA ALA A 15 -33.45 -60.09 -53.88
C ALA A 15 -33.52 -58.62 -54.30
N ALA A 16 -33.15 -58.31 -55.55
CA ALA A 16 -33.40 -57.01 -56.14
C ALA A 16 -34.85 -56.96 -56.65
N GLN A 17 -35.77 -56.60 -55.75
CA GLN A 17 -37.04 -55.99 -56.15
C GLN A 17 -37.26 -54.74 -55.29
N ASN A 18 -37.25 -53.57 -55.96
CA ASN A 18 -37.34 -52.19 -55.46
C ASN A 18 -36.05 -51.56 -54.91
N THR A 19 -35.56 -50.52 -55.61
CA THR A 19 -34.73 -49.33 -55.24
C THR A 19 -33.73 -49.31 -54.06
N HIS A 20 -33.66 -50.35 -53.23
CA HIS A 20 -32.93 -50.45 -51.97
C HIS A 20 -32.30 -51.84 -51.85
N VAL A 21 -31.00 -51.88 -51.60
CA VAL A 21 -30.24 -53.12 -51.36
C VAL A 21 -29.91 -53.21 -49.88
N GLY A 22 -30.39 -54.26 -49.22
CA GLY A 22 -30.10 -54.56 -47.82
C GLY A 22 -29.06 -55.68 -47.67
N ILE A 23 -28.12 -55.52 -46.75
CA ILE A 23 -27.19 -56.56 -46.29
C ILE A 23 -27.43 -56.75 -44.79
N GLY A 24 -27.86 -57.95 -44.38
CA GLY A 24 -28.19 -58.26 -42.98
C GLY A 24 -29.54 -57.71 -42.50
N THR A 25 -30.38 -57.14 -43.37
CA THR A 25 -31.75 -56.71 -43.07
C THR A 25 -32.69 -56.97 -44.25
N ALA A 26 -33.90 -57.44 -43.94
CA ALA A 26 -34.97 -57.67 -44.92
C ALA A 26 -35.82 -56.42 -45.20
N ALA A 27 -35.61 -55.32 -44.47
CA ALA A 27 -36.32 -54.06 -44.62
C ALA A 27 -35.32 -52.88 -44.73
N PRO A 28 -34.62 -52.73 -45.87
CA PRO A 28 -33.67 -51.64 -46.05
C PRO A 28 -34.40 -50.28 -46.09
N THR A 29 -33.94 -49.32 -45.29
CA THR A 29 -34.53 -47.97 -45.22
C THR A 29 -33.82 -46.97 -46.13
N HIS A 30 -32.67 -47.35 -46.71
CA HIS A 30 -31.83 -46.53 -47.58
C HIS A 30 -31.37 -47.36 -48.79
N ARG A 31 -31.06 -46.68 -49.90
CA ARG A 31 -30.75 -47.35 -51.19
C ARG A 31 -29.65 -48.41 -51.09
N LEU A 32 -28.73 -48.22 -50.16
CA LEU A 32 -27.82 -49.25 -49.67
C LEU A 32 -27.90 -49.23 -48.13
N HIS A 33 -28.28 -50.35 -47.51
CA HIS A 33 -28.38 -50.48 -46.06
C HIS A 33 -27.61 -51.72 -45.59
N ILE A 34 -26.61 -51.53 -44.75
CA ILE A 34 -25.88 -52.61 -44.08
C ILE A 34 -26.31 -52.56 -42.62
N ALA A 35 -27.16 -53.51 -42.21
CA ALA A 35 -27.75 -53.47 -40.87
C ALA A 35 -26.80 -53.93 -39.77
N THR A 36 -25.77 -54.71 -40.12
CA THR A 36 -24.75 -55.22 -39.20
C THR A 36 -23.41 -55.37 -39.90
N GLY A 37 -22.30 -55.20 -39.16
CA GLY A 37 -20.93 -55.34 -39.68
C GLY A 37 -20.34 -54.02 -40.18
N THR A 38 -19.15 -54.08 -40.79
CA THR A 38 -18.45 -52.92 -41.34
C THR A 38 -18.46 -52.93 -42.87
N LEU A 39 -18.54 -51.75 -43.48
CA LEU A 39 -18.34 -51.59 -44.93
C LEU A 39 -16.85 -51.44 -45.22
N ARG A 40 -16.32 -52.30 -46.09
CA ARG A 40 -15.00 -52.13 -46.68
C ARG A 40 -15.14 -51.64 -48.12
N VAL A 41 -14.47 -50.55 -48.46
CA VAL A 41 -14.35 -50.04 -49.84
C VAL A 41 -12.88 -50.13 -50.22
N ASP A 42 -12.53 -51.11 -51.06
CA ASP A 42 -11.11 -51.38 -51.41
C ASP A 42 -10.43 -50.21 -52.11
N ALA A 43 -11.18 -49.43 -52.89
CA ALA A 43 -10.69 -48.19 -53.51
C ALA A 43 -10.25 -47.13 -52.48
N LEU A 44 -10.71 -47.26 -51.22
CA LEU A 44 -10.30 -46.41 -50.10
C LEU A 44 -9.19 -47.04 -49.25
N SER A 45 -8.50 -48.09 -49.70
CA SER A 45 -7.37 -48.68 -48.98
C SER A 45 -6.14 -47.75 -48.96
N GLY A 46 -5.27 -47.90 -47.96
CA GLY A 46 -4.07 -47.08 -47.75
C GLY A 46 -3.53 -47.16 -46.33
N THR A 47 -2.41 -46.50 -46.05
CA THR A 47 -1.82 -46.44 -44.69
C THR A 47 -2.55 -45.41 -43.82
N GLY A 48 -2.58 -45.67 -42.50
CA GLY A 48 -3.17 -44.78 -41.51
C GLY A 48 -4.70 -44.68 -41.56
N THR A 49 -5.24 -43.94 -40.58
CA THR A 49 -6.66 -43.58 -40.51
C THR A 49 -6.85 -42.26 -41.25
N THR A 50 -7.79 -42.22 -42.20
CA THR A 50 -8.17 -40.98 -42.91
C THR A 50 -9.69 -40.82 -42.94
N LEU A 51 -10.16 -39.61 -43.20
CA LEU A 51 -11.56 -39.32 -43.48
C LEU A 51 -11.91 -39.79 -44.90
N ALA A 52 -13.19 -40.09 -45.15
CA ALA A 52 -13.71 -40.27 -46.50
C ALA A 52 -14.42 -38.98 -46.93
N GLN A 53 -14.34 -38.64 -48.21
CA GLN A 53 -15.02 -37.48 -48.80
C GLN A 53 -15.71 -37.88 -50.09
N THR A 54 -16.67 -37.08 -50.54
CA THR A 54 -17.25 -37.21 -51.88
C THR A 54 -16.89 -36.04 -52.74
N ASP A 55 -16.70 -36.26 -54.04
CA ASP A 55 -16.58 -35.17 -55.01
C ASP A 55 -17.94 -34.52 -55.35
N ALA A 56 -17.91 -33.56 -56.27
CA ALA A 56 -19.10 -32.80 -56.70
C ALA A 56 -20.19 -33.67 -57.37
N ILE A 57 -19.88 -34.90 -57.76
CA ILE A 57 -20.83 -35.84 -58.35
C ILE A 57 -21.16 -37.02 -57.41
N GLY A 58 -20.66 -36.99 -56.18
CA GLY A 58 -20.98 -37.96 -55.13
C GLY A 58 -20.10 -39.22 -55.12
N VAL A 59 -18.95 -39.23 -55.81
CA VAL A 59 -18.02 -40.36 -55.78
C VAL A 59 -17.24 -40.35 -54.48
N LEU A 60 -17.33 -41.46 -53.72
CA LEU A 60 -16.62 -41.63 -52.46
C LEU A 60 -15.12 -41.87 -52.69
N GLY A 61 -14.28 -41.04 -52.07
CA GLY A 61 -12.83 -41.07 -52.14
C GLY A 61 -12.18 -40.91 -50.76
N ARG A 62 -10.87 -41.16 -50.69
CA ARG A 62 -10.08 -40.86 -49.49
C ARG A 62 -9.91 -39.34 -49.39
N PHE A 63 -10.12 -38.79 -48.20
CA PHE A 63 -9.66 -37.46 -47.89
C PHE A 63 -8.12 -37.49 -47.82
N PRO A 64 -7.39 -36.59 -48.51
CA PRO A 64 -5.95 -36.54 -48.46
C PRO A 64 -5.45 -36.40 -47.01
N ALA A 65 -4.31 -36.98 -46.68
CA ALA A 65 -3.65 -36.70 -45.41
C ALA A 65 -3.01 -35.30 -45.45
N ALA A 66 -2.80 -34.70 -44.28
CA ALA A 66 -2.02 -33.48 -44.14
C ALA A 66 -0.62 -33.66 -44.77
N ALA A 67 -0.13 -32.64 -45.47
CA ALA A 67 1.21 -32.64 -46.05
C ALA A 67 2.30 -32.44 -44.98
N ALA A 68 1.95 -31.87 -43.82
CA ALA A 68 2.85 -31.71 -42.68
C ALA A 68 2.11 -31.96 -41.35
N PRO A 69 2.82 -32.45 -40.30
CA PRO A 69 2.21 -32.77 -38.99
C PRO A 69 1.56 -31.59 -38.26
N ASN A 70 1.84 -30.35 -38.67
CA ASN A 70 1.35 -29.12 -38.05
C ASN A 70 0.16 -28.49 -38.80
N GLN A 71 -0.36 -29.16 -39.83
CA GLN A 71 -1.56 -28.69 -40.51
C GLN A 71 -2.80 -29.20 -39.81
N LEU A 72 -3.79 -28.32 -39.70
CA LEU A 72 -5.13 -28.64 -39.21
C LEU A 72 -6.09 -28.69 -40.40
N LEU A 73 -7.13 -29.50 -40.27
CA LEU A 73 -8.22 -29.52 -41.23
C LEU A 73 -9.10 -28.30 -40.98
N GLN A 74 -9.06 -27.35 -41.89
CA GLN A 74 -9.83 -26.12 -41.81
C GLN A 74 -11.32 -26.39 -42.14
N GLY A 75 -12.20 -25.46 -41.76
CA GLY A 75 -13.65 -25.59 -41.93
C GLY A 75 -14.14 -25.67 -43.39
N ASP A 76 -13.25 -25.42 -44.34
CA ASP A 76 -13.46 -25.54 -45.79
C ASP A 76 -12.94 -26.87 -46.37
N ALA A 77 -12.56 -27.82 -45.51
CA ALA A 77 -11.97 -29.09 -45.88
C ALA A 77 -10.62 -28.99 -46.62
N VAL A 78 -9.79 -28.01 -46.25
CA VAL A 78 -8.39 -27.88 -46.70
C VAL A 78 -7.43 -28.07 -45.52
N TRP A 79 -6.31 -28.78 -45.72
CA TRP A 79 -5.23 -28.83 -44.73
C TRP A 79 -4.40 -27.56 -44.81
N GLY A 80 -4.36 -26.78 -43.73
CA GLY A 80 -3.64 -25.52 -43.66
C GLY A 80 -2.92 -25.32 -42.34
N SER A 81 -2.01 -24.35 -42.30
CA SER A 81 -1.43 -23.91 -41.02
C SER A 81 -2.51 -23.28 -40.14
N ASP A 82 -2.38 -23.47 -38.83
CA ASP A 82 -3.18 -22.75 -37.85
C ASP A 82 -2.74 -21.28 -37.78
N ALA A 83 -3.44 -20.40 -38.50
CA ALA A 83 -3.14 -18.97 -38.55
C ALA A 83 -4.10 -18.12 -37.70
N THR A 84 -5.17 -18.72 -37.18
CA THR A 84 -6.28 -18.01 -36.55
C THR A 84 -6.39 -18.26 -35.05
N ASP A 85 -5.82 -19.35 -34.55
CA ASP A 85 -6.01 -19.75 -33.16
C ASP A 85 -4.79 -19.40 -32.29
N TRP A 86 -5.03 -19.26 -30.99
CA TRP A 86 -3.97 -19.08 -30.00
C TRP A 86 -3.42 -20.44 -29.57
N GLN A 87 -2.16 -20.69 -29.87
CA GLN A 87 -1.50 -21.96 -29.56
C GLN A 87 -1.10 -22.08 -28.08
N LEU A 88 -0.99 -23.31 -27.57
CA LEU A 88 -0.61 -23.60 -26.17
C LEU A 88 0.77 -23.06 -25.77
N LEU A 89 1.69 -22.92 -26.74
CA LEU A 89 3.04 -22.38 -26.55
C LEU A 89 3.18 -20.93 -27.04
N GLY A 90 2.07 -20.31 -27.45
CA GLY A 90 2.03 -18.95 -28.01
C GLY A 90 2.30 -18.88 -29.52
N ASN A 91 2.00 -17.72 -30.11
CA ASN A 91 2.14 -17.45 -31.55
C ASN A 91 3.36 -16.54 -31.79
N ALA A 92 4.20 -16.85 -32.79
CA ALA A 92 5.28 -15.96 -33.22
C ALA A 92 4.79 -14.97 -34.30
N GLY A 93 5.39 -13.77 -34.37
CA GLY A 93 5.11 -12.79 -35.45
C GLY A 93 3.77 -12.04 -35.33
N THR A 94 3.19 -11.95 -34.13
CA THR A 94 1.92 -11.24 -33.91
C THR A 94 2.03 -9.72 -34.12
N ASN A 95 1.00 -9.10 -34.69
CA ASN A 95 0.84 -7.65 -34.75
C ASN A 95 -0.19 -7.21 -33.68
N PRO A 96 0.19 -6.43 -32.64
CA PRO A 96 -0.72 -6.05 -31.55
C PRO A 96 -1.97 -5.27 -31.97
N THR A 97 -1.96 -4.60 -33.14
CA THR A 97 -3.12 -3.87 -33.67
C THR A 97 -4.14 -4.81 -34.32
N LEU A 98 -3.70 -5.94 -34.86
CA LEU A 98 -4.54 -6.87 -35.62
C LEU A 98 -4.86 -8.15 -34.85
N HIS A 99 -3.93 -8.64 -34.04
CA HIS A 99 -4.03 -9.93 -33.34
C HIS A 99 -4.10 -9.69 -31.84
N PHE A 100 -5.20 -10.11 -31.22
CA PHE A 100 -5.41 -10.03 -29.78
C PHE A 100 -6.32 -11.15 -29.29
N VAL A 101 -6.34 -11.37 -27.97
CA VAL A 101 -7.36 -12.16 -27.28
C VAL A 101 -8.34 -11.16 -26.67
N GLY A 102 -9.59 -11.17 -27.10
CA GLY A 102 -10.58 -10.23 -26.59
C GLY A 102 -11.86 -10.22 -27.42
N THR A 103 -12.68 -9.20 -27.19
CA THR A 103 -13.93 -8.94 -27.92
C THR A 103 -13.79 -7.67 -28.77
N THR A 104 -14.53 -7.59 -29.87
CA THR A 104 -14.64 -6.40 -30.74
C THR A 104 -15.97 -5.67 -30.59
N ASP A 105 -16.89 -6.25 -29.82
CA ASP A 105 -18.22 -5.71 -29.56
C ASP A 105 -18.35 -5.23 -28.10
N ALA A 106 -19.53 -4.78 -27.72
CA ALA A 106 -19.83 -4.29 -26.37
C ALA A 106 -20.01 -5.42 -25.34
N THR A 107 -19.33 -6.54 -25.51
CA THR A 107 -19.37 -7.69 -24.60
C THR A 107 -18.06 -7.79 -23.82
N ASP A 108 -18.15 -8.16 -22.55
CA ASP A 108 -16.99 -8.34 -21.68
C ASP A 108 -16.15 -9.57 -22.08
N PHE A 109 -14.84 -9.47 -21.94
CA PHE A 109 -13.93 -10.61 -22.05
C PHE A 109 -13.77 -11.28 -20.67
N ARG A 110 -13.96 -12.61 -20.60
CA ARG A 110 -13.93 -13.36 -19.33
C ARG A 110 -12.95 -14.52 -19.33
N LEU A 111 -12.26 -14.71 -18.21
CA LEU A 111 -11.49 -15.90 -17.87
C LEU A 111 -12.15 -16.58 -16.67
N GLY A 112 -12.40 -17.89 -16.79
CA GLY A 112 -13.15 -18.63 -15.79
C GLY A 112 -12.63 -20.04 -15.52
N VAL A 113 -12.99 -20.57 -14.35
CA VAL A 113 -12.64 -21.91 -13.87
C VAL A 113 -13.91 -22.58 -13.38
N ASN A 114 -14.21 -23.79 -13.85
CA ASN A 114 -15.43 -24.54 -13.53
C ASN A 114 -16.72 -23.73 -13.75
N GLY A 115 -16.77 -22.93 -14.83
CA GLY A 115 -17.91 -22.08 -15.16
C GLY A 115 -18.01 -20.77 -14.36
N LEU A 116 -17.16 -20.56 -13.35
CA LEU A 116 -17.11 -19.33 -12.56
C LEU A 116 -16.14 -18.33 -13.18
N THR A 117 -16.52 -17.05 -13.22
CA THR A 117 -15.59 -15.97 -13.62
C THR A 117 -14.53 -15.80 -12.55
N ARG A 118 -13.25 -15.69 -12.95
CA ARG A 118 -12.12 -15.40 -12.06
C ARG A 118 -11.46 -14.07 -12.41
N TRP A 119 -11.45 -13.72 -13.69
CA TRP A 119 -11.07 -12.41 -14.18
C TRP A 119 -12.03 -12.00 -15.30
N ARG A 120 -12.51 -10.77 -15.25
CA ARG A 120 -13.29 -10.13 -16.31
C ARG A 120 -12.66 -8.81 -16.69
N ILE A 121 -12.61 -8.54 -17.99
CA ILE A 121 -12.31 -7.22 -18.55
C ILE A 121 -13.62 -6.75 -19.18
N LEU A 122 -14.18 -5.66 -18.66
CA LEU A 122 -15.42 -5.10 -19.17
C LEU A 122 -15.20 -4.54 -20.57
N SER A 123 -16.26 -4.50 -21.38
CA SER A 123 -16.22 -3.81 -22.67
C SER A 123 -15.85 -2.32 -22.56
N THR A 124 -16.03 -1.72 -21.39
CA THR A 124 -15.63 -0.35 -21.03
C THR A 124 -14.15 -0.22 -20.62
N GLY A 125 -13.44 -1.34 -20.44
CA GLY A 125 -12.00 -1.39 -20.21
C GLY A 125 -11.59 -1.70 -18.76
N GLU A 126 -12.48 -1.65 -17.77
CA GLU A 126 -12.14 -1.96 -16.37
C GLU A 126 -11.94 -3.47 -16.14
N HIS A 127 -11.13 -3.81 -15.14
CA HIS A 127 -10.75 -5.18 -14.82
C HIS A 127 -11.27 -5.59 -13.45
N TRP A 128 -11.90 -6.76 -13.37
CA TRP A 128 -12.37 -7.36 -12.13
C TRP A 128 -11.71 -8.70 -11.88
N VAL A 129 -11.00 -8.82 -10.76
CA VAL A 129 -10.40 -10.07 -10.29
C VAL A 129 -11.19 -10.53 -9.07
N GLY A 130 -11.73 -11.76 -9.13
CA GLY A 130 -12.60 -12.31 -8.09
C GLY A 130 -14.05 -12.53 -8.54
N SER A 131 -14.97 -12.58 -7.58
CA SER A 131 -16.39 -12.93 -7.79
C SER A 131 -17.35 -11.74 -7.83
N SER A 132 -16.87 -10.52 -7.59
CA SER A 132 -17.70 -9.32 -7.50
C SER A 132 -18.44 -9.08 -8.81
N THR A 133 -19.75 -8.85 -8.68
CA THR A 133 -20.63 -8.29 -9.72
C THR A 133 -21.13 -6.90 -9.34
N THR A 134 -20.64 -6.37 -8.23
CA THR A 134 -21.03 -5.08 -7.68
C THR A 134 -20.20 -3.98 -8.33
N ALA A 135 -20.87 -3.17 -9.15
CA ALA A 135 -20.34 -2.02 -9.88
C ALA A 135 -19.81 -0.86 -8.98
N THR A 136 -19.82 -1.01 -7.66
CA THR A 136 -19.37 0.00 -6.69
C THR A 136 -17.85 0.02 -6.55
N LEU A 137 -17.15 0.36 -7.64
CA LEU A 137 -15.72 0.51 -7.65
C LEU A 137 -15.36 1.87 -8.25
N ASN A 138 -15.63 2.95 -7.52
CA ASN A 138 -14.92 4.25 -7.50
C ASN A 138 -14.12 4.64 -8.78
N ASN A 139 -14.67 4.45 -9.98
CA ASN A 139 -13.95 4.56 -11.25
C ASN A 139 -12.56 3.88 -11.28
N ALA A 140 -12.42 2.70 -10.66
CA ALA A 140 -11.16 1.97 -10.59
C ALA A 140 -10.90 1.17 -11.88
N GLN A 141 -9.71 1.35 -12.47
CA GLN A 141 -9.28 0.55 -13.62
C GLN A 141 -9.16 -0.95 -13.30
N VAL A 142 -8.75 -1.28 -12.08
CA VAL A 142 -8.61 -2.66 -11.60
C VAL A 142 -9.22 -2.76 -10.22
N SER A 143 -10.07 -3.77 -10.01
CA SER A 143 -10.56 -4.16 -8.71
C SER A 143 -10.24 -5.62 -8.41
N VAL A 144 -9.83 -5.87 -7.18
CA VAL A 144 -9.49 -7.19 -6.67
C VAL A 144 -10.31 -7.45 -5.42
N GLU A 145 -11.18 -8.44 -5.48
CA GLU A 145 -12.00 -8.88 -4.36
C GLU A 145 -11.52 -10.25 -3.89
N ALA A 146 -11.46 -10.44 -2.58
CA ALA A 146 -11.20 -11.74 -1.97
C ALA A 146 -12.31 -12.13 -0.99
N PRO A 147 -12.57 -13.44 -0.83
CA PRO A 147 -13.49 -13.94 0.20
C PRO A 147 -13.03 -13.56 1.62
N SER A 148 -13.96 -13.69 2.58
CA SER A 148 -13.64 -13.49 4.00
C SER A 148 -12.44 -14.32 4.46
N GLY A 149 -11.50 -13.67 5.15
CA GLY A 149 -10.28 -14.30 5.69
C GLY A 149 -9.14 -14.45 4.68
N TRP A 150 -9.32 -14.01 3.43
CA TRP A 150 -8.28 -14.08 2.41
C TRP A 150 -7.58 -12.73 2.22
N ILE A 151 -6.34 -12.79 1.74
CA ILE A 151 -5.60 -11.62 1.27
C ILE A 151 -5.94 -11.40 -0.20
N ALA A 152 -6.45 -10.21 -0.54
CA ALA A 152 -6.78 -9.86 -1.93
C ALA A 152 -5.54 -9.68 -2.81
N VAL A 153 -4.51 -8.99 -2.30
CA VAL A 153 -3.26 -8.77 -3.01
C VAL A 153 -2.09 -9.08 -2.08
N TYR A 154 -1.24 -10.02 -2.48
CA TYR A 154 0.00 -10.34 -1.78
C TYR A 154 1.19 -9.98 -2.67
N GLY A 155 1.90 -8.90 -2.32
CA GLY A 155 3.13 -8.49 -2.99
C GLY A 155 4.35 -8.88 -2.16
N GLN A 156 5.28 -9.63 -2.75
CA GLN A 156 6.54 -9.99 -2.11
C GLN A 156 7.72 -9.73 -3.06
N VAL A 157 8.79 -9.17 -2.51
CA VAL A 157 10.08 -9.02 -3.19
C VAL A 157 11.15 -9.67 -2.32
N THR A 158 11.84 -10.68 -2.87
CA THR A 158 12.91 -11.41 -2.17
C THR A 158 14.27 -10.78 -2.52
N GLY A 159 14.68 -9.78 -1.75
CA GLY A 159 15.97 -9.09 -1.94
C GLY A 159 15.93 -7.91 -2.91
N GLY A 160 16.95 -7.06 -2.84
CA GLY A 160 16.97 -5.75 -3.51
C GLY A 160 16.04 -4.76 -2.79
N GLN A 161 16.56 -3.59 -2.40
CA GLN A 161 15.90 -2.57 -1.57
C GLN A 161 14.70 -1.88 -2.28
N ARG A 162 13.81 -2.65 -2.91
CA ARG A 162 12.68 -2.19 -3.70
C ARG A 162 11.38 -2.56 -3.00
N PRO A 163 10.37 -1.68 -3.04
CA PRO A 163 9.07 -2.00 -2.46
C PRO A 163 8.34 -3.03 -3.35
N ALA A 164 7.57 -3.92 -2.73
CA ALA A 164 6.70 -4.84 -3.47
C ALA A 164 5.53 -4.12 -4.14
N LEU A 165 5.10 -2.98 -3.60
CA LEU A 165 4.04 -2.13 -4.14
C LEU A 165 4.50 -0.67 -4.08
N ARG A 166 4.32 0.08 -5.19
CA ARG A 166 4.65 1.51 -5.27
C ARG A 166 3.49 2.26 -5.94
N GLY A 167 2.94 3.24 -5.24
CA GLY A 167 2.06 4.25 -5.84
C GLY A 167 2.88 5.40 -6.43
N THR A 168 2.46 5.93 -7.59
CA THR A 168 3.02 7.16 -8.19
C THR A 168 1.88 7.94 -8.84
N VAL A 169 1.84 9.26 -8.62
CA VAL A 169 0.91 10.19 -9.27
C VAL A 169 1.76 11.26 -9.95
N GLY A 170 1.50 11.54 -11.24
CA GLY A 170 2.51 12.08 -12.17
C GLY A 170 2.18 13.41 -12.87
N ASP A 171 1.25 14.21 -12.37
CA ASP A 171 0.62 15.30 -13.15
C ASP A 171 0.51 16.63 -12.39
N ASN A 172 1.41 16.91 -11.42
CA ASN A 172 1.31 18.05 -10.50
C ASN A 172 -0.01 18.10 -9.71
N SER A 173 -0.80 17.01 -9.66
CA SER A 173 -1.98 16.93 -8.80
C SER A 173 -1.57 16.65 -7.36
N SER A 174 -2.29 17.26 -6.42
CA SER A 174 -2.08 17.08 -4.97
C SER A 174 -2.68 15.77 -4.44
N GLY A 175 -2.93 14.79 -5.31
CA GLY A 175 -3.62 13.55 -4.96
C GLY A 175 -2.71 12.55 -4.23
N PRO A 176 -3.26 11.72 -3.32
CA PRO A 176 -2.49 10.66 -2.67
C PRO A 176 -2.12 9.57 -3.69
N ALA A 177 -0.87 9.13 -3.67
CA ALA A 177 -0.44 8.02 -4.51
C ALA A 177 -0.93 6.65 -4.02
N VAL A 178 -1.25 6.54 -2.74
CA VAL A 178 -1.86 5.36 -2.11
C VAL A 178 -2.90 5.86 -1.11
N GLY A 179 -4.12 5.34 -1.19
CA GLY A 179 -5.20 5.58 -0.25
C GLY A 179 -5.66 4.27 0.37
N ALA A 180 -6.02 4.31 1.65
CA ALA A 180 -6.62 3.18 2.35
C ALA A 180 -7.89 3.65 3.05
N VAL A 181 -8.99 2.92 2.84
CA VAL A 181 -10.29 3.22 3.46
C VAL A 181 -10.78 1.95 4.13
N ASN A 182 -11.03 2.04 5.43
CA ASN A 182 -11.78 1.04 6.17
C ASN A 182 -13.16 1.61 6.46
N THR A 183 -14.21 0.90 6.05
CA THR A 183 -15.60 1.37 6.17
C THR A 183 -16.20 1.10 7.57
N ALA A 184 -15.53 0.30 8.40
CA ALA A 184 -15.92 0.11 9.79
C ALA A 184 -15.43 1.27 10.66
N SER A 185 -16.29 1.78 11.55
CA SER A 185 -15.98 2.93 12.43
C SER A 185 -14.81 2.71 13.37
N ASN A 186 -14.48 1.44 13.64
CA ASN A 186 -13.40 1.01 14.50
C ASN A 186 -12.32 0.21 13.73
N GLY A 187 -12.34 0.30 12.41
CA GLY A 187 -11.37 -0.35 11.54
C GLY A 187 -10.05 0.41 11.43
N TRP A 188 -8.99 -0.31 11.09
CA TRP A 188 -7.68 0.28 10.76
C TRP A 188 -7.59 0.52 9.25
N GLY A 189 -7.13 1.72 8.85
CA GLY A 189 -6.87 2.05 7.45
C GLY A 189 -5.60 1.37 6.92
N ALA A 190 -4.46 1.65 7.54
CA ALA A 190 -3.16 1.08 7.16
C ALA A 190 -2.38 0.54 8.36
N ILE A 191 -1.66 -0.56 8.17
CA ILE A 191 -0.79 -1.16 9.19
C ILE A 191 0.59 -1.40 8.56
N GLY A 192 1.63 -0.83 9.16
CA GLY A 192 3.03 -1.04 8.79
C GLY A 192 3.73 -1.89 9.84
N ILE A 193 4.41 -2.96 9.41
CA ILE A 193 5.18 -3.86 10.29
C ILE A 193 6.61 -3.93 9.77
N GLY A 194 7.57 -3.51 10.59
CA GLY A 194 9.00 -3.45 10.28
C GLY A 194 9.83 -4.44 11.10
N SER A 195 11.06 -4.67 10.64
CA SER A 195 12.12 -5.37 11.38
C SER A 195 11.77 -6.79 11.83
N GLY A 196 10.93 -7.51 11.07
CA GLY A 196 10.50 -8.86 11.43
C GLY A 196 9.62 -8.93 12.69
N SER A 197 9.04 -7.81 13.10
CA SER A 197 8.13 -7.74 14.25
C SER A 197 6.86 -8.55 14.00
N SER A 198 6.23 -9.03 15.08
CA SER A 198 4.89 -9.61 15.02
C SER A 198 3.85 -8.58 15.45
N ILE A 199 2.63 -8.69 14.92
CA ILE A 199 1.49 -7.92 15.41
C ILE A 199 0.74 -8.79 16.41
N GLY A 200 0.64 -8.33 17.66
CA GLY A 200 -0.19 -8.95 18.69
C GLY A 200 -1.67 -8.64 18.48
N ASN A 201 -2.44 -8.63 19.58
CA ASN A 201 -3.82 -8.14 19.54
C ASN A 201 -3.83 -6.65 19.19
N LEU A 202 -4.39 -6.31 18.03
CA LEU A 202 -4.60 -4.93 17.62
C LEU A 202 -5.56 -4.21 18.59
N PRO A 203 -5.36 -2.92 18.87
CA PRO A 203 -6.36 -2.13 19.57
C PRO A 203 -7.66 -2.10 18.77
N ILE A 204 -8.79 -2.15 19.48
CA ILE A 204 -10.13 -2.27 18.89
C ILE A 204 -10.76 -0.93 18.49
N ASP A 205 -10.14 0.20 18.85
CA ASP A 205 -10.71 1.55 18.66
C ASP A 205 -10.43 2.14 17.26
N GLY A 206 -9.79 1.37 16.37
CA GLY A 206 -9.50 1.76 15.00
C GLY A 206 -8.55 2.94 14.86
N GLY A 207 -8.26 3.31 13.61
CA GLY A 207 -7.42 4.46 13.30
C GLY A 207 -6.96 4.50 11.84
N GLY A 208 -6.43 5.65 11.42
CA GLY A 208 -5.96 5.83 10.03
C GLY A 208 -4.70 5.02 9.70
N ALA A 209 -3.73 4.96 10.63
CA ALA A 209 -2.48 4.25 10.45
C ALA A 209 -1.92 3.71 11.78
N TYR A 210 -1.33 2.52 11.74
CA TYR A 210 -0.63 1.89 12.88
C TYR A 210 0.74 1.35 12.46
N GLY A 211 1.81 1.77 13.14
CA GLY A 211 3.17 1.37 12.82
C GLY A 211 3.81 0.54 13.94
N VAL A 212 4.39 -0.61 13.58
CA VAL A 212 5.07 -1.52 14.50
C VAL A 212 6.48 -1.80 13.99
N SER A 213 7.48 -1.62 14.84
CA SER A 213 8.87 -1.96 14.55
C SER A 213 9.65 -2.06 15.86
N THR A 214 10.87 -2.60 15.81
CA THR A 214 11.78 -2.67 16.97
C THR A 214 12.41 -1.33 17.34
N GLU A 215 12.46 -0.38 16.41
CA GLU A 215 13.11 0.93 16.61
C GLU A 215 12.11 2.08 16.61
N ALA A 216 11.34 2.24 15.53
CA ALA A 216 10.29 3.26 15.42
C ALA A 216 9.13 2.74 14.57
N GLY A 217 7.90 2.89 15.07
CA GLY A 217 6.69 2.49 14.32
C GLY A 217 6.47 3.34 13.06
N VAL A 218 6.70 4.65 13.16
CA VAL A 218 6.61 5.60 12.04
C VAL A 218 7.81 6.54 12.10
N VAL A 219 8.48 6.74 10.96
CA VAL A 219 9.56 7.72 10.79
C VAL A 219 9.12 8.72 9.74
N GLY A 220 8.99 9.98 10.16
CA GLY A 220 8.78 11.11 9.26
C GLY A 220 10.08 11.87 9.02
N SER A 221 10.38 12.16 7.76
CA SER A 221 11.58 12.91 7.37
C SER A 221 11.30 13.78 6.16
N TYR A 222 11.86 15.00 6.17
CA TYR A 222 11.87 15.90 5.04
C TYR A 222 13.29 15.99 4.46
N THR A 223 13.44 15.73 3.16
CA THR A 223 14.75 15.72 2.47
C THR A 223 14.84 16.73 1.33
N GLY A 224 13.87 17.63 1.20
CA GLY A 224 13.92 18.72 0.22
C GLY A 224 15.09 19.67 0.48
N ALA A 225 15.73 20.14 -0.59
CA ALA A 225 16.92 21.00 -0.54
C ALA A 225 16.60 22.50 -0.49
N ASP A 226 15.33 22.89 -0.33
CA ASP A 226 14.90 24.27 -0.32
C ASP A 226 15.08 24.89 1.09
N GLY A 227 15.47 26.16 1.13
CA GLY A 227 15.66 26.97 2.34
C GLY A 227 14.35 27.31 3.09
N SER A 228 13.33 26.48 2.91
CA SER A 228 11.97 26.65 3.43
C SER A 228 11.83 26.08 4.84
N ASN A 229 10.75 26.49 5.49
CA ASN A 229 10.30 25.89 6.73
C ASN A 229 9.84 24.44 6.49
N ARG A 230 10.24 23.53 7.37
CA ARG A 230 10.10 22.07 7.15
C ARG A 230 9.92 21.33 8.46
N ALA A 231 9.34 20.14 8.41
CA ALA A 231 9.17 19.28 9.58
C ALA A 231 9.31 17.81 9.17
N GLY A 232 9.77 16.95 10.09
CA GLY A 232 9.75 15.51 9.88
C GLY A 232 8.33 14.95 9.77
N GLY A 233 7.39 15.53 10.52
CA GLY A 233 5.96 15.19 10.42
C GLY A 233 5.07 16.27 11.03
N ALA A 234 3.76 16.12 10.86
CA ALA A 234 2.76 17.00 11.44
C ALA A 234 1.50 16.22 11.82
N PHE A 235 0.83 16.66 12.87
CA PHE A 235 -0.48 16.19 13.30
C PHE A 235 -1.42 17.39 13.37
N ALA A 236 -2.69 17.21 13.05
CA ALA A 236 -3.67 18.26 13.21
C ALA A 236 -5.02 17.73 13.66
N VAL A 237 -5.73 18.58 14.38
CA VAL A 237 -7.13 18.38 14.73
C VAL A 237 -7.95 19.46 14.03
N ARG A 238 -9.12 19.07 13.53
CA ARG A 238 -10.07 20.02 12.97
C ARG A 238 -10.93 20.58 14.10
N ASP A 239 -10.97 21.89 14.24
CA ASP A 239 -11.82 22.56 15.22
C ASP A 239 -13.31 22.49 14.81
N GLY A 240 -14.19 22.94 15.71
CA GLY A 240 -15.62 23.01 15.44
C GLY A 240 -16.01 24.02 14.35
N GLY A 241 -15.13 24.96 14.01
CA GLY A 241 -15.28 25.94 12.92
C GLY A 241 -14.81 25.42 11.56
N GLY A 242 -14.20 24.23 11.53
CA GLY A 242 -13.69 23.58 10.34
C GLY A 242 -12.26 23.93 9.95
N ALA A 243 -11.56 24.74 10.75
CA ALA A 243 -10.13 25.04 10.63
C ALA A 243 -9.28 23.90 11.24
N TYR A 244 -8.02 23.79 10.84
CA TYR A 244 -7.11 22.78 11.37
C TYR A 244 -6.04 23.42 12.24
N ASP A 245 -5.90 22.91 13.47
CA ASP A 245 -4.84 23.26 14.39
C ASP A 245 -3.69 22.26 14.24
N TRP A 246 -2.58 22.73 13.69
CA TRP A 246 -1.42 21.90 13.36
C TRP A 246 -0.36 21.93 14.45
N VAL A 247 0.25 20.77 14.69
CA VAL A 247 1.45 20.57 15.49
C VAL A 247 2.48 19.84 14.63
N TYR A 248 3.60 20.50 14.38
CA TYR A 248 4.75 19.99 13.65
C TYR A 248 5.78 19.38 14.59
N VAL A 249 6.37 18.26 14.20
CA VAL A 249 7.39 17.53 14.96
C VAL A 249 8.69 17.50 14.17
N ALA A 250 9.81 17.72 14.86
CA ALA A 250 11.14 17.89 14.25
C ALA A 250 11.14 19.00 13.18
N GLY A 251 10.67 20.19 13.59
CA GLY A 251 10.57 21.38 12.76
C GLY A 251 11.90 22.11 12.59
N TYR A 252 12.06 22.77 11.45
CA TYR A 252 13.15 23.68 11.15
C TYR A 252 12.56 24.93 10.49
N GLU A 253 12.66 26.07 11.17
CA GLU A 253 12.15 27.37 10.72
C GLU A 253 13.31 28.35 10.53
N GLY A 254 13.52 28.81 9.30
CA GLY A 254 14.67 29.67 8.99
C GLY A 254 16.01 29.01 9.30
N VAL A 255 16.58 29.29 10.48
CA VAL A 255 17.79 28.62 11.01
C VAL A 255 17.55 27.83 12.31
N ASN A 256 16.35 27.94 12.89
CA ASN A 256 16.05 27.46 14.23
C ASN A 256 15.40 26.08 14.19
N GLN A 257 15.95 25.16 15.00
CA GLN A 257 15.40 23.83 15.20
C GLN A 257 14.33 23.82 16.31
N ARG A 258 13.16 23.25 16.02
CA ARG A 258 12.04 23.09 16.94
C ARG A 258 11.71 21.61 17.13
N LYS A 259 11.64 21.15 18.38
CA LYS A 259 11.25 19.76 18.65
C LYS A 259 9.77 19.53 18.34
N VAL A 260 8.91 20.38 18.88
CA VAL A 260 7.45 20.40 18.67
C VAL A 260 7.02 21.86 18.54
N TRP A 261 6.15 22.16 17.58
CA TRP A 261 5.70 23.51 17.32
C TRP A 261 4.32 23.56 16.70
N GLY A 262 3.45 24.39 17.25
CA GLY A 262 2.05 24.53 16.86
C GLY A 262 1.34 25.51 17.78
N VAL A 263 0.01 25.59 17.63
CA VAL A 263 -0.86 26.34 18.54
C VAL A 263 -1.33 25.48 19.71
N GLY A 264 -1.83 26.10 20.77
CA GLY A 264 -2.31 25.42 21.98
C GLY A 264 -1.28 25.40 23.11
N THR A 265 -1.66 24.83 24.25
CA THR A 265 -0.84 24.85 25.47
C THR A 265 -0.04 23.57 25.67
N ALA A 266 1.25 23.70 26.00
CA ALA A 266 2.03 22.54 26.46
C ALA A 266 1.50 22.04 27.82
N SER A 267 1.23 20.73 27.92
CA SER A 267 0.69 20.13 29.13
C SER A 267 1.24 18.72 29.36
N THR A 268 1.09 18.25 30.60
CA THR A 268 1.31 16.86 31.00
C THR A 268 0.07 16.34 31.73
N THR A 269 -0.08 15.03 31.79
CA THR A 269 -1.19 14.39 32.51
C THR A 269 -0.63 13.51 33.62
N ILE A 270 -1.14 13.70 34.83
CA ILE A 270 -0.84 12.85 35.98
C ILE A 270 -2.06 12.03 36.35
N GLN A 271 -1.83 10.85 36.93
CA GLN A 271 -2.92 10.01 37.43
C GLN A 271 -2.96 10.08 38.96
N THR A 272 -4.15 10.24 39.52
CA THR A 272 -4.37 10.21 40.97
C THR A 272 -5.69 9.52 41.27
N ALA A 273 -5.65 8.47 42.09
CA ALA A 273 -6.83 7.67 42.46
C ALA A 273 -7.68 7.21 41.26
N GLY A 274 -7.04 6.77 40.17
CA GLY A 274 -7.71 6.32 38.95
C GLY A 274 -8.24 7.42 38.04
N LYS A 275 -8.13 8.70 38.42
CA LYS A 275 -8.49 9.86 37.60
C LYS A 275 -7.26 10.48 36.97
N TYR A 276 -7.44 11.10 35.80
CA TYR A 276 -6.41 11.86 35.11
C TYR A 276 -6.60 13.36 35.35
N HIS A 277 -5.52 14.06 35.64
CA HIS A 277 -5.48 15.51 35.82
C HIS A 277 -4.43 16.12 34.88
N THR A 278 -4.84 17.14 34.12
CA THR A 278 -3.96 17.88 33.22
C THR A 278 -3.27 19.01 33.99
N LEU A 279 -1.95 19.07 33.88
CA LEU A 279 -1.13 20.17 34.37
C LEU A 279 -0.55 20.93 33.18
N PHE A 280 -0.43 22.24 33.30
CA PHE A 280 0.09 23.10 32.25
C PHE A 280 1.53 23.49 32.53
N CYS A 281 2.34 23.53 31.47
CA CYS A 281 3.69 24.09 31.53
C CYS A 281 3.62 25.62 31.48
N LEU A 282 4.60 26.29 32.07
CA LEU A 282 4.77 27.73 31.88
C LEU A 282 5.28 27.98 30.45
N GLU A 283 4.57 28.84 29.72
CA GLU A 283 5.00 29.29 28.39
C GLU A 283 5.72 30.62 28.52
N ALA A 284 6.94 30.68 27.97
CA ALA A 284 7.80 31.84 28.06
C ALA A 284 7.92 32.57 26.72
N PRO A 285 8.05 33.90 26.73
CA PRO A 285 8.29 34.69 25.51
C PRO A 285 9.72 34.54 24.96
N GLU A 286 10.59 33.81 25.67
CA GLU A 286 11.99 33.58 25.36
C GLU A 286 12.34 32.10 25.53
N VAL A 287 13.40 31.65 24.83
CA VAL A 287 13.96 30.30 25.02
C VAL A 287 14.84 30.28 26.27
N LEU A 288 14.27 29.80 27.36
CA LEU A 288 14.90 29.79 28.68
C LEU A 288 15.33 28.39 29.12
N LEU A 289 16.47 28.32 29.80
CA LEU A 289 16.85 27.16 30.61
C LEU A 289 16.67 27.51 32.07
N TRP A 290 16.16 26.53 32.81
CA TRP A 290 15.90 26.63 34.24
C TRP A 290 16.70 25.55 34.95
N ASP A 291 17.29 25.91 36.08
CA ASP A 291 17.93 24.98 37.00
C ASP A 291 17.46 25.28 38.42
N ALA A 292 17.30 24.25 39.23
CA ALA A 292 16.86 24.39 40.60
C ALA A 292 17.62 23.38 41.46
N GLY A 293 18.05 23.82 42.63
CA GLY A 293 18.84 22.98 43.51
C GLY A 293 18.90 23.51 44.92
N ARG A 294 19.76 22.87 45.70
CA ARG A 294 20.03 23.27 47.09
C ARG A 294 21.52 23.21 47.36
N PHE A 295 22.00 24.11 48.22
CA PHE A 295 23.36 24.08 48.71
C PHE A 295 23.41 24.46 50.19
N TRP A 296 24.52 24.10 50.84
CA TRP A 296 24.79 24.50 52.22
C TRP A 296 25.66 25.75 52.24
N LEU A 297 25.13 26.84 52.77
CA LEU A 297 25.85 28.08 53.01
C LEU A 297 26.67 27.94 54.31
N GLN A 298 27.99 27.89 54.18
CA GLN A 298 28.93 27.63 55.27
C GLN A 298 29.72 28.88 55.70
N ALA A 299 29.68 29.94 54.89
CA ALA A 299 30.35 31.20 55.14
C ALA A 299 29.41 32.36 54.80
N GLN A 300 29.75 33.58 55.25
CA GLN A 300 28.97 34.78 54.91
C GLN A 300 28.87 34.98 53.39
N ARG A 301 29.92 34.64 52.65
CA ARG A 301 29.96 34.70 51.19
C ARG A 301 30.44 33.38 50.63
N GLN A 302 29.72 32.84 49.65
CA GLN A 302 30.02 31.54 49.07
C GLN A 302 29.74 31.52 47.57
N TRP A 303 30.63 30.84 46.85
CA TRP A 303 30.46 30.57 45.43
C TRP A 303 29.58 29.35 45.23
N VAL A 304 28.59 29.46 44.35
CA VAL A 304 27.71 28.36 43.94
C VAL A 304 27.94 28.14 42.44
N PRO A 305 28.60 27.05 42.04
CA PRO A 305 28.80 26.75 40.62
C PRO A 305 27.49 26.31 39.97
N PHE A 306 27.29 26.68 38.71
CA PHE A 306 26.34 25.98 37.85
C PHE A 306 26.87 24.59 37.54
N ASP A 307 25.97 23.68 37.17
CA ASP A 307 26.37 22.42 36.55
C ASP A 307 27.26 22.69 35.33
N SER A 308 28.37 21.95 35.22
CA SER A 308 29.41 22.22 34.22
C SER A 308 28.94 21.95 32.80
N LEU A 309 27.97 21.05 32.58
CA LEU A 309 27.33 20.84 31.29
C LEU A 309 26.31 21.93 31.00
N LEU A 310 25.50 22.29 31.99
CA LEU A 310 24.51 23.36 31.84
C LEU A 310 25.17 24.68 31.47
N ALA A 311 26.27 25.05 32.13
CA ALA A 311 27.02 26.28 31.91
C ALA A 311 27.46 26.48 30.44
N LEU A 312 27.67 25.40 29.69
CA LEU A 312 28.01 25.45 28.25
C LEU A 312 26.86 25.99 27.38
N TYR A 313 25.63 25.97 27.90
CA TYR A 313 24.42 26.31 27.17
C TYR A 313 23.69 27.53 27.73
N LEU A 314 24.27 28.27 28.67
CA LEU A 314 23.66 29.48 29.22
C LEU A 314 24.19 30.74 28.56
N ALA A 315 23.30 31.72 28.37
CA ALA A 315 23.63 33.06 27.91
C ALA A 315 22.91 34.09 28.80
N PRO A 316 23.50 35.28 29.04
CA PRO A 316 22.86 36.34 29.79
C PRO A 316 21.58 36.86 29.11
N PRO A 317 20.63 37.46 29.87
CA PRO A 317 20.71 37.72 31.30
C PRO A 317 20.47 36.48 32.17
N TYR A 318 21.10 36.45 33.35
CA TYR A 318 20.89 35.43 34.37
C TYR A 318 19.98 36.00 35.46
N THR A 319 19.00 35.20 35.90
CA THR A 319 18.16 35.51 37.05
C THR A 319 18.30 34.40 38.06
N VAL A 320 18.59 34.75 39.32
CA VAL A 320 18.78 33.78 40.39
C VAL A 320 17.87 34.16 41.55
N TRP A 321 17.02 33.24 41.96
CA TRP A 321 16.21 33.34 43.16
C TRP A 321 16.78 32.43 44.25
N LEU A 322 16.78 32.94 45.47
CA LEU A 322 17.28 32.23 46.64
C LEU A 322 16.16 32.14 47.69
N GLN A 323 16.01 30.97 48.28
CA GLN A 323 15.13 30.71 49.42
C GLN A 323 15.97 30.12 50.57
N PRO A 324 16.35 30.92 51.57
CA PRO A 324 17.01 30.40 52.76
C PRO A 324 16.03 29.59 53.61
N TRP A 325 16.50 28.48 54.19
CA TRP A 325 15.76 27.67 55.16
C TRP A 325 16.12 28.09 56.58
N GLY A 326 15.99 29.39 56.85
CA GLY A 326 16.32 30.01 58.13
C GLY A 326 16.19 31.51 58.08
N ASP A 327 16.34 32.15 59.24
CA ASP A 327 16.25 33.60 59.40
C ASP A 327 17.56 34.27 58.96
N VAL A 328 17.82 34.36 57.65
CA VAL A 328 18.98 35.07 57.09
C VAL A 328 18.55 35.74 55.78
N ALA A 329 18.90 37.01 55.59
CA ALA A 329 18.68 37.65 54.30
C ALA A 329 19.87 37.34 53.36
N LEU A 330 19.55 36.91 52.14
CA LEU A 330 20.55 36.57 51.12
C LEU A 330 20.46 37.54 49.95
N ARG A 331 21.61 37.84 49.34
CA ARG A 331 21.69 38.53 48.05
C ARG A 331 22.63 37.80 47.10
N VAL A 332 22.31 37.90 45.80
CA VAL A 332 23.21 37.49 44.73
C VAL A 332 24.09 38.69 44.41
N VAL A 333 25.41 38.54 44.60
CA VAL A 333 26.38 39.65 44.46
C VAL A 333 26.88 39.76 43.02
N GLU A 334 27.09 38.60 42.40
CA GLU A 334 27.67 38.49 41.07
C GLU A 334 27.20 37.19 40.44
N VAL A 335 26.89 37.22 39.15
CA VAL A 335 26.57 36.05 38.35
C VAL A 335 27.49 36.01 37.14
N THR A 336 28.14 34.87 36.92
CA THR A 336 28.98 34.60 35.76
C THR A 336 28.39 33.41 34.99
N PRO A 337 28.89 33.11 33.77
CA PRO A 337 28.48 31.90 33.05
C PRO A 337 28.76 30.58 33.79
N GLN A 338 29.59 30.60 34.84
CA GLN A 338 30.00 29.41 35.59
C GLN A 338 29.26 29.25 36.93
N GLY A 339 28.48 30.24 37.37
CA GLY A 339 27.81 30.21 38.66
C GLY A 339 27.55 31.60 39.22
N PHE A 340 27.34 31.68 40.53
CA PHE A 340 27.05 32.93 41.20
C PHE A 340 27.60 32.99 42.61
N TRP A 341 27.87 34.22 43.06
CA TRP A 341 28.21 34.52 44.45
C TRP A 341 26.96 34.84 45.25
N VAL A 342 26.78 34.13 46.36
CA VAL A 342 25.77 34.44 47.38
C VAL A 342 26.45 35.08 48.57
N GLU A 343 25.81 36.11 49.13
CA GLU A 343 26.23 36.74 50.36
C GLU A 343 25.04 36.87 51.32
N ALA A 344 25.26 36.46 52.57
CA ALA A 344 24.37 36.69 53.68
C ALA A 344 24.59 38.08 54.30
N ASP A 345 23.52 38.67 54.79
CA ASP A 345 23.54 39.93 55.54
C ASP A 345 24.36 39.87 56.84
N ARG A 346 24.57 38.65 57.37
CA ARG A 346 25.40 38.38 58.55
C ARG A 346 26.19 37.07 58.42
N PRO A 347 27.30 36.90 59.17
CA PRO A 347 28.01 35.62 59.24
C PRO A 347 27.11 34.48 59.68
N VAL A 348 27.14 33.37 58.94
CA VAL A 348 26.37 32.16 59.28
C VAL A 348 27.19 31.32 60.26
N THR A 349 26.63 31.04 61.44
CA THR A 349 27.33 30.31 62.52
C THR A 349 27.20 28.80 62.43
N GLN A 350 26.24 28.30 61.64
CA GLN A 350 26.02 26.90 61.32
C GLN A 350 25.66 26.77 59.84
N PRO A 351 25.98 25.65 59.17
CA PRO A 351 25.58 25.46 57.77
C PRO A 351 24.07 25.66 57.58
N LEU A 352 23.70 26.59 56.71
CA LEU A 352 22.30 26.91 56.39
C LEU A 352 21.94 26.32 55.01
N GLU A 353 20.84 25.58 54.93
CA GLU A 353 20.33 25.10 53.63
C GLU A 353 19.69 26.26 52.85
N VAL A 354 20.04 26.39 51.58
CA VAL A 354 19.50 27.39 50.68
C VAL A 354 19.02 26.69 49.43
N SER A 355 17.75 26.89 49.07
CA SER A 355 17.24 26.49 47.75
C SER A 355 17.47 27.61 46.75
N PHE A 356 17.83 27.26 45.53
CA PHE A 356 17.96 28.22 44.44
C PHE A 356 17.13 27.81 43.24
N LEU A 357 16.78 28.83 42.46
CA LEU A 357 16.24 28.70 41.11
C LEU A 357 17.05 29.64 40.23
N VAL A 358 17.53 29.14 39.11
CA VAL A 358 18.29 29.90 38.11
C VAL A 358 17.51 29.85 36.82
N GLN A 359 17.36 31.00 36.17
CA GLN A 359 16.84 31.13 34.83
C GLN A 359 17.85 31.90 33.98
N ALA A 360 18.18 31.39 32.80
CA ALA A 360 18.98 32.12 31.82
C ALA A 360 18.51 31.78 30.40
N ARG A 361 19.00 32.54 29.42
CA ARG A 361 18.71 32.23 28.02
C ARG A 361 19.51 31.02 27.57
N ARG A 362 18.93 30.24 26.66
CA ARG A 362 19.64 29.13 26.03
C ARG A 362 20.63 29.66 24.97
N LEU A 363 21.90 29.35 25.15
CA LEU A 363 22.90 29.46 24.09
C LEU A 363 22.59 28.42 23.01
N GLY A 364 22.43 28.88 21.77
CA GLY A 364 22.26 28.02 20.61
C GLY A 364 23.57 27.65 19.95
N SER A 365 23.53 26.74 18.98
CA SER A 365 24.70 26.48 18.14
C SER A 365 24.96 27.67 17.22
N PRO A 366 26.18 27.80 16.63
CA PRO A 366 26.45 28.83 15.63
C PRO A 366 25.48 28.78 14.43
N ALA A 367 24.94 27.60 14.11
CA ALA A 367 23.98 27.38 13.04
C ALA A 367 22.51 27.62 13.45
N SER A 368 22.21 27.74 14.75
CA SER A 368 20.85 27.93 15.29
C SER A 368 20.93 28.72 16.62
N PRO A 369 21.24 30.03 16.59
CA PRO A 369 21.47 30.82 17.78
C PRO A 369 20.15 31.21 18.50
N PHE A 370 19.75 30.45 19.52
CA PHE A 370 18.51 30.69 20.28
C PHE A 370 18.55 31.91 21.23
N HIS A 371 19.73 32.35 21.66
CA HIS A 371 19.89 33.35 22.73
C HIS A 371 19.42 34.77 22.37
N GLN A 372 19.14 35.06 21.10
CA GLN A 372 18.59 36.32 20.62
C GLN A 372 17.10 36.24 20.29
N GLU A 373 16.50 35.06 20.45
CA GLU A 373 15.12 34.80 20.05
C GLU A 373 14.12 35.28 21.12
N ARG A 374 13.22 36.18 20.70
CA ARG A 374 12.06 36.66 21.46
C ARG A 374 10.84 36.57 20.56
N LEU A 375 9.74 35.98 21.07
CA LEU A 375 8.42 35.87 20.44
C LEU A 375 8.39 36.24 18.94
N PRO A 376 8.89 35.39 18.04
CA PRO A 376 8.78 35.66 16.62
C PRO A 376 7.29 35.75 16.25
N THR A 377 6.92 36.70 15.40
CA THR A 377 5.59 36.67 14.76
C THR A 377 5.56 35.46 13.86
N VAL A 378 4.78 34.46 14.24
CA VAL A 378 4.61 33.23 13.46
C VAL A 378 3.31 33.31 12.70
N GLU A 379 3.35 33.01 11.40
CA GLU A 379 2.16 32.68 10.61
C GLU A 379 2.09 31.15 10.44
N PRO A 380 1.28 30.43 11.26
CA PRO A 380 1.13 28.98 11.13
C PRO A 380 0.63 28.55 9.73
N SER A 381 0.03 29.47 8.97
CA SER A 381 -0.41 29.25 7.58
C SER A 381 0.72 29.28 6.55
N ARG A 382 1.93 29.75 6.89
CA ARG A 382 3.08 29.76 5.97
C ARG A 382 3.77 28.41 5.84
N PHE A 383 3.49 27.45 6.72
CA PHE A 383 4.15 26.15 6.67
C PHE A 383 3.75 25.36 5.44
N PHE A 384 2.52 25.50 4.97
CA PHE A 384 2.05 25.08 3.65
C PHE A 384 0.77 25.88 3.36
N THR A 385 0.56 26.35 2.12
CA THR A 385 -0.83 26.43 1.60
C THR A 385 -1.42 25.07 1.92
N PRO A 386 -2.60 25.00 2.58
CA PRO A 386 -3.16 23.73 3.01
C PRO A 386 -2.98 22.78 1.84
N PHE A 387 -2.47 21.55 2.10
CA PHE A 387 -2.85 20.43 1.25
C PHE A 387 -4.31 20.71 0.99
N ARG A 388 -4.67 21.15 -0.23
CA ARG A 388 -6.08 21.33 -0.53
C ARG A 388 -6.57 19.95 -0.16
N PRO A 389 -7.40 19.82 0.90
CA PRO A 389 -8.06 18.55 1.08
C PRO A 389 -8.56 18.28 -0.33
N VAL A 390 -8.35 17.09 -0.86
CA VAL A 390 -9.19 16.72 -1.98
C VAL A 390 -10.58 16.87 -1.36
N THR A 391 -11.23 18.01 -1.58
CA THR A 391 -12.51 18.38 -0.96
C THR A 391 -13.61 17.51 -1.58
N GLN A 392 -13.20 16.66 -2.52
CA GLN A 392 -13.87 15.47 -2.95
C GLN A 392 -13.01 14.25 -2.54
N TYR A 393 -12.91 13.98 -1.23
CA TYR A 393 -13.19 12.60 -0.87
C TYR A 393 -14.62 12.42 -1.33
N LEU A 394 -14.81 11.78 -2.48
CA LEU A 394 -16.13 11.37 -2.92
C LEU A 394 -16.75 10.70 -1.69
N THR A 395 -17.82 11.27 -1.15
CA THR A 395 -18.56 10.64 -0.07
C THR A 395 -18.98 9.24 -0.53
N PRO A 396 -19.27 8.28 0.37
CA PRO A 396 -19.85 7.02 -0.05
C PRO A 396 -21.07 7.17 -0.99
N ASP A 397 -21.78 8.30 -0.93
CA ASP A 397 -22.87 8.65 -1.85
C ASP A 397 -22.42 9.30 -3.17
N GLN A 398 -21.25 9.93 -3.22
CA GLN A 398 -20.59 10.40 -4.45
C GLN A 398 -19.73 9.30 -5.11
N LEU A 399 -19.58 8.14 -4.45
CA LEU A 399 -18.91 6.92 -4.91
C LEU A 399 -19.90 5.85 -5.42
N LYS A 400 -21.20 6.14 -5.44
CA LYS A 400 -22.29 5.24 -5.88
C LYS A 400 -22.54 5.28 -7.38
#